data_AF-V7AT03-F1
#
_entry.id   AF-V7AT03-F1
#
_cell.length_a   1.000
_cell.length_b   1.000
_cell.length_c   1.000
_cell.angle_alpha   90.00
_cell.angle_beta   90.00
_cell.angle_gamma   90.00
#
_symmetry.space_group_name_H-M   'P 1'
#
loop_
_entity.id
_entity.type
_entity.pdbx_description
1 polymer ?
#
loop_
_entity_poly.entity_id
_entity_poly.type
_entity_poly.pdbx_seq_one_letter_code
_entity_poly.pdbx_strand_id
1 'polypeptide(L)'
;MMDTPILQRVSECFIKAKHSTQKSNQICHLTPWDIAMLSAHYIQKGLLYKKPEPLVNQHDFIENLLEKLKHSLSLTLSHFYPLSGRLVTHKTKDPPFYAVFVDCTIILESNSSMQL
;
A
#
# COMPACT_ATOMS: atom_id res chain seq x y z
N MET A 1 -18.88 -15.69 -29.68
CA MET A 1 -17.80 -14.70 -29.89
C MET A 1 -17.27 -14.38 -28.52
N MET A 2 -16.04 -14.78 -28.19
CA MET A 2 -15.46 -14.55 -26.85
C MET A 2 -14.92 -13.13 -26.83
N ASP A 3 -15.57 -12.24 -26.07
CA ASP A 3 -15.08 -10.88 -25.86
C ASP A 3 -13.74 -10.96 -25.13
N THR A 4 -12.67 -10.51 -25.80
CA THR A 4 -11.35 -10.43 -25.16
C THR A 4 -11.40 -9.25 -24.19
N PRO A 5 -11.06 -9.43 -22.90
CA PRO A 5 -11.13 -8.35 -21.93
C PRO A 5 -10.17 -7.23 -22.32
N ILE A 6 -10.67 -5.99 -22.32
CA ILE A 6 -9.91 -4.76 -22.62
C ILE A 6 -8.74 -4.56 -21.63
N LEU A 7 -8.81 -5.23 -20.47
CA LEU A 7 -7.80 -5.17 -19.41
C LEU A 7 -7.53 -6.55 -18.82
N GLN A 8 -6.27 -6.95 -18.76
CA GLN A 8 -5.83 -8.18 -18.11
C GLN A 8 -5.00 -7.84 -16.87
N ARG A 9 -5.40 -8.35 -15.70
CA ARG A 9 -4.60 -8.25 -14.47
C ARG A 9 -3.40 -9.20 -14.57
N VAL A 10 -2.19 -8.64 -14.49
CA VAL A 10 -0.94 -9.41 -14.62
C VAL A 10 -0.36 -9.84 -13.27
N SER A 11 -0.49 -9.00 -12.23
CA SER A 11 -0.04 -9.33 -10.87
C SER A 11 -0.81 -8.54 -9.82
N GLU A 12 -0.76 -9.03 -8.58
CA GLU A 12 -1.29 -8.40 -7.37
C GLU A 12 -0.39 -8.82 -6.20
N CYS A 13 0.05 -7.88 -5.36
CA CYS A 13 0.91 -8.19 -4.23
C CYS A 13 0.81 -7.12 -3.13
N PHE A 14 1.18 -7.50 -1.91
CA PHE A 14 1.34 -6.59 -0.79
C PHE A 14 2.81 -6.22 -0.61
N ILE A 15 3.12 -4.92 -0.52
CA ILE A 15 4.48 -4.44 -0.32
C ILE A 15 4.67 -4.00 1.13
N LYS A 16 5.69 -4.58 1.78
CA LYS A 16 6.10 -4.24 3.14
C LYS A 16 7.22 -3.21 3.12
N ALA A 17 7.30 -2.36 4.15
CA ALA A 17 8.43 -1.46 4.34
C ALA A 17 9.74 -2.25 4.56
N LYS A 18 10.84 -1.82 3.93
CA LYS A 18 12.13 -2.54 3.97
C LYS A 18 12.80 -2.50 5.35
N HIS A 19 12.72 -1.38 6.06
CA HIS A 19 13.35 -1.20 7.36
C HIS A 19 12.29 -0.93 8.42
N SER A 20 12.10 -1.87 9.34
CA SER A 20 11.41 -1.60 10.60
C SER A 20 12.34 -0.77 11.48
N THR A 21 12.40 0.55 11.27
CA THR A 21 12.92 1.41 12.33
C THR A 21 12.13 1.10 13.60
N GLN A 22 12.83 0.84 14.70
CA GLN A 22 12.34 0.45 16.04
C GLN A 22 11.16 1.29 16.60
N LYS A 23 10.77 2.36 15.89
CA LYS A 23 9.54 3.14 16.04
C LYS A 23 8.27 2.46 15.51
N SER A 24 8.31 1.21 15.03
CA SER A 24 7.19 0.53 14.37
C SER A 24 5.96 0.25 15.24
N ASN A 25 5.91 0.69 16.51
CA ASN A 25 4.71 0.64 17.35
C ASN A 25 3.99 1.99 17.36
N GLN A 26 4.08 2.76 16.27
CA GLN A 26 3.54 4.11 16.20
C GLN A 26 2.08 4.09 15.74
N ILE A 27 1.20 4.43 16.67
CA ILE A 27 -0.13 4.92 16.33
C ILE A 27 0.02 6.30 15.70
N CYS A 28 -0.54 6.47 14.50
CA CYS A 28 -0.65 7.79 13.86
C CYS A 28 -2.04 8.35 14.16
N HIS A 29 -2.08 9.36 15.04
CA HIS A 29 -3.32 10.05 15.40
C HIS A 29 -3.77 11.01 14.30
N LEU A 30 -5.07 11.02 14.05
CA LEU A 30 -5.69 11.91 13.08
C LEU A 30 -6.01 13.27 13.69
N THR A 31 -5.79 14.34 12.93
CA THR A 31 -6.25 15.67 13.29
C THR A 31 -7.75 15.83 12.97
N PRO A 32 -8.43 16.86 13.50
CA PRO A 32 -9.82 17.15 13.12
C PRO A 32 -10.03 17.29 11.60
N TRP A 33 -9.04 17.81 10.88
CA TRP A 33 -9.11 17.93 9.42
C TRP A 33 -9.07 16.57 8.71
N ASP A 34 -8.22 15.65 9.19
CA ASP A 34 -8.14 14.30 8.66
C ASP A 34 -9.45 13.52 8.90
N ILE A 35 -10.09 13.74 10.06
CA ILE A 35 -11.38 13.13 10.40
C ILE A 35 -12.47 13.61 9.43
N ALA A 36 -12.48 14.90 9.07
CA ALA A 36 -13.43 15.44 8.10
C ALA A 36 -13.27 14.80 6.70
N MET A 37 -12.08 14.30 6.37
CA MET A 37 -11.80 13.64 5.10
C MET A 37 -12.20 12.15 5.07
N LEU A 38 -12.59 11.54 6.20
CA LEU A 38 -12.96 10.11 6.25
C LEU A 38 -14.22 9.78 5.45
N SER A 39 -15.10 10.76 5.22
CA SER A 39 -16.30 10.61 4.38
C SER A 39 -16.03 10.83 2.90
N ALA A 40 -14.80 11.21 2.52
CA ALA A 40 -14.44 11.39 1.13
C ALA A 40 -14.13 10.06 0.45
N HIS A 41 -14.35 10.01 -0.87
CA HIS A 41 -14.01 8.85 -1.69
C HIS A 41 -12.48 8.73 -1.83
N TYR A 42 -11.99 7.50 -2.04
CA TYR A 42 -10.58 7.26 -2.32
C TYR A 42 -10.10 8.09 -3.52
N ILE A 43 -8.98 8.78 -3.34
CA ILE A 43 -8.34 9.56 -4.40
C ILE A 43 -7.76 8.60 -5.44
N GLN A 44 -8.27 8.64 -6.67
CA GLN A 44 -7.76 7.84 -7.79
C GLN A 44 -6.95 8.74 -8.73
N LYS A 45 -5.64 8.49 -8.82
CA LYS A 45 -4.72 9.19 -9.74
C LYS A 45 -3.89 8.18 -10.52
N GLY A 46 -3.67 8.44 -11.80
CA GLY A 46 -2.81 7.63 -12.68
C GLY A 46 -1.72 8.48 -13.31
N LEU A 47 -0.62 7.84 -13.70
CA LEU A 47 0.49 8.45 -14.43
C LEU A 47 0.68 7.69 -15.74
N LEU A 48 0.78 8.42 -16.85
CA LEU A 48 1.00 7.86 -18.18
C LEU A 48 2.43 8.16 -18.64
N TYR A 49 3.18 7.12 -18.99
CA TYR A 49 4.55 7.22 -19.47
C TYR A 49 4.66 6.66 -20.89
N LYS A 50 5.54 7.25 -21.70
CA LYS A 50 5.87 6.70 -23.02
C LYS A 50 6.53 5.32 -22.83
N LYS A 51 6.05 4.30 -23.53
CA LYS A 51 6.68 2.98 -23.57
C LYS A 51 8.07 3.11 -24.21
N PRO A 52 9.13 2.52 -23.62
CA PRO A 52 10.46 2.54 -24.23
C PRO A 52 10.46 1.81 -25.58
N GLU A 53 11.29 2.31 -26.51
CA GLU A 53 11.52 1.74 -27.84
C GLU A 53 12.03 0.28 -27.74
N PRO A 54 11.89 -0.55 -28.79
CA PRO A 54 11.85 -2.03 -28.72
C PRO A 54 13.19 -2.74 -28.45
N LEU A 55 14.11 -2.10 -27.72
CA LEU A 55 15.45 -2.61 -27.43
C LEU A 55 15.46 -3.86 -26.53
N VAL A 56 14.34 -4.22 -25.90
CA VAL A 56 14.24 -5.35 -24.95
C VAL A 56 12.91 -6.11 -25.15
N ASN A 57 12.91 -7.41 -24.86
CA ASN A 57 11.68 -8.21 -24.78
C ASN A 57 10.68 -7.54 -23.82
N GLN A 58 9.42 -7.42 -24.27
CA GLN A 58 8.36 -6.77 -23.50
C GLN A 58 8.12 -7.45 -22.13
N HIS A 59 8.24 -8.77 -22.06
CA HIS A 59 8.04 -9.52 -20.83
C HIS A 59 9.13 -9.17 -19.81
N ASP A 60 10.41 -9.31 -20.19
CA ASP A 60 11.57 -8.97 -19.36
C ASP A 60 11.53 -7.51 -18.89
N PHE A 61 11.10 -6.59 -19.76
CA PHE A 61 10.92 -5.19 -19.41
C PHE A 61 9.87 -5.01 -18.29
N ILE A 62 8.70 -5.64 -18.42
CA ILE A 62 7.63 -5.54 -17.43
C ILE A 62 8.06 -6.18 -16.11
N GLU A 63 8.72 -7.34 -16.12
CA GLU A 63 9.20 -7.98 -14.90
C GLU A 63 10.23 -7.12 -14.17
N ASN A 64 11.23 -6.59 -14.89
CA ASN A 64 12.24 -5.69 -14.30
C ASN A 64 11.62 -4.39 -13.77
N LEU A 65 10.64 -3.83 -14.48
CA LEU A 65 9.90 -2.66 -14.01
C LEU A 65 9.14 -2.96 -12.72
N LEU A 66 8.42 -4.10 -12.67
CA LEU A 66 7.70 -4.52 -11.47
C LEU A 66 8.65 -4.68 -10.28
N GLU A 67 9.77 -5.38 -10.45
CA GLU A 67 10.74 -5.56 -9.35
C GLU A 67 11.31 -4.24 -8.84
N LYS A 68 11.66 -3.30 -9.73
CA LYS A 68 12.11 -1.96 -9.34
C LYS A 68 11.03 -1.17 -8.63
N LEU A 69 9.77 -1.24 -9.08
CA LEU A 69 8.65 -0.57 -8.42
C LEU A 69 8.38 -1.14 -7.04
N LYS A 70 8.35 -2.47 -6.88
CA LYS A 70 8.19 -3.13 -5.57
C LYS A 70 9.30 -2.72 -4.62
N HIS A 71 10.56 -2.74 -5.08
CA HIS A 71 11.71 -2.38 -4.26
C HIS A 71 11.70 -0.92 -3.83
N SER A 72 11.47 0.00 -4.78
CA SER A 72 11.42 1.45 -4.49
C SER A 72 10.24 1.82 -3.60
N LEU A 73 9.08 1.18 -3.78
CA LEU A 73 7.92 1.37 -2.91
C LEU A 73 8.21 0.84 -1.49
N SER A 74 8.83 -0.34 -1.36
CA SER A 74 9.24 -0.92 -0.07
C SER A 74 10.19 0.00 0.70
N LEU A 75 11.16 0.61 0.00
CA LEU A 75 12.04 1.62 0.59
C LEU A 75 11.26 2.87 1.02
N THR A 76 10.43 3.41 0.13
CA THR A 76 9.64 4.62 0.37
C THR A 76 8.70 4.47 1.56
N LEU A 77 8.04 3.32 1.71
CA LEU A 77 7.16 3.03 2.84
C LEU A 77 7.88 3.04 4.19
N SER A 78 9.20 2.86 4.23
CA SER A 78 9.97 3.00 5.48
C SER A 78 10.04 4.47 5.95
N HIS A 79 9.94 5.42 5.03
CA HIS A 79 9.90 6.86 5.33
C HIS A 79 8.47 7.39 5.49
N PHE A 80 7.52 6.83 4.73
CA PHE A 80 6.10 7.19 4.77
C PHE A 80 5.27 6.10 5.46
N TYR A 81 5.69 5.70 6.64
CA TYR A 81 5.16 4.56 7.37
C TYR A 81 3.62 4.56 7.57
N PRO A 82 2.90 5.70 7.73
CA PRO A 82 1.44 5.67 7.85
C PRO A 82 0.73 5.10 6.62
N LEU A 83 1.35 5.17 5.42
CA LEU A 83 0.79 4.59 4.19
C LEU A 83 0.82 3.06 4.18
N SER A 84 1.61 2.43 5.06
CA SER A 84 1.62 0.98 5.25
C SER A 84 0.74 0.52 6.42
N GLY A 85 0.14 1.46 7.15
CA GLY A 85 -0.72 1.18 8.30
C GLY A 85 -2.15 0.86 7.91
N ARG A 86 -2.97 0.54 8.92
CA ARG A 86 -4.41 0.27 8.78
C ARG A 86 -5.21 1.29 9.57
N LEU A 87 -6.28 1.80 8.98
CA LEU A 87 -7.22 2.67 9.70
C LEU A 87 -7.99 1.83 10.73
N VAL A 88 -7.94 2.23 11.99
CA VAL A 88 -8.60 1.56 13.12
C VAL A 88 -9.64 2.49 13.72
N THR A 89 -10.82 1.93 14.00
CA THR A 89 -11.86 2.57 14.80
C THR A 89 -11.96 1.86 16.13
N HIS A 90 -11.67 2.57 17.22
CA HIS A 90 -11.79 2.08 18.59
C HIS A 90 -13.02 2.70 19.26
N LYS A 91 -13.83 1.87 19.93
CA LYS A 91 -15.08 2.29 20.59
C LYS A 91 -15.18 1.66 21.98
N THR A 92 -15.44 2.47 23.00
CA THR A 92 -15.82 2.00 24.35
C THR A 92 -17.26 2.38 24.65
N LYS A 93 -17.91 1.62 25.54
CA LYS A 93 -19.32 1.82 25.90
C LYS A 93 -19.51 2.56 27.23
N ASP A 94 -18.60 2.40 28.18
CA ASP A 94 -18.68 3.00 29.52
C ASP A 94 -17.28 3.36 30.04
N PRO A 95 -16.88 4.65 30.06
CA PRO A 95 -17.59 5.77 29.45
C PRO A 95 -17.63 5.65 27.91
N PRO A 96 -18.61 6.27 27.23
CA PRO A 96 -18.68 6.26 25.76
C PRO A 96 -17.52 7.07 25.16
N PHE A 97 -16.72 6.42 24.32
CA PHE A 97 -15.60 7.05 23.63
C PHE A 97 -15.38 6.42 22.25
N TYR A 98 -14.97 7.26 21.29
CA TYR A 98 -14.63 6.86 19.92
C TYR A 98 -13.29 7.47 19.54
N ALA A 99 -12.40 6.65 18.99
CA ALA A 99 -11.16 7.12 18.39
C ALA A 99 -10.99 6.50 17.01
N VAL A 100 -10.44 7.29 16.09
CA VAL A 100 -9.99 6.82 14.79
C VAL A 100 -8.52 7.19 14.65
N PHE A 101 -7.70 6.22 14.28
CA PHE A 101 -6.25 6.38 14.12
C PHE A 101 -5.73 5.39 13.09
N VAL A 102 -4.50 5.59 12.60
CA VAL A 102 -3.83 4.62 11.74
C VAL A 102 -2.86 3.80 12.59
N ASP A 103 -3.13 2.50 12.70
CA ASP A 103 -2.21 1.54 13.30
C ASP A 103 -1.10 1.23 12.30
N CYS A 104 0.10 1.73 12.58
CA CYS A 104 1.27 1.52 11.74
C CYS A 104 2.13 0.34 12.21
N THR A 105 1.59 -0.49 13.11
CA THR A 105 2.27 -1.69 13.57
C THR A 105 2.36 -2.69 12.43
N ILE A 106 3.58 -3.10 12.11
CA ILE A 106 3.81 -4.14 11.10
C ILE A 106 3.32 -5.45 11.72
N ILE A 107 2.16 -5.94 11.28
CA ILE A 107 1.72 -7.29 11.63
C ILE A 107 2.69 -8.25 10.94
N LEU A 108 3.56 -8.89 11.73
CA LEU A 108 4.20 -10.14 11.36
C LEU A 108 3.10 -11.20 11.30
N GLU A 109 2.30 -11.20 10.23
CA GLU A 109 1.57 -12.42 9.88
C GLU A 109 2.64 -13.44 9.48
N SER A 110 3.06 -14.23 10.47
CA SER A 110 3.65 -15.53 10.26
C SER A 110 2.59 -16.42 9.62
N ASN A 111 2.42 -16.29 8.31
CA ASN A 111 1.85 -17.35 7.50
C ASN A 111 2.81 -17.64 6.36
N SER A 112 3.48 -18.77 6.50
CA SER A 112 4.17 -19.50 5.46
C SER A 112 3.35 -19.49 4.19
N SER A 113 3.87 -18.86 3.13
CA SER A 113 3.92 -19.40 1.76
C SER A 113 4.49 -18.34 0.83
N MET A 114 5.53 -18.75 0.09
CA MET A 114 6.19 -18.04 -1.01
C MET A 114 7.13 -16.89 -0.60
N GLN A 115 8.32 -17.29 -0.17
CA GLN A 115 9.54 -16.66 -0.68
C GLN A 115 9.66 -17.01 -2.17
N LEU A 116 9.82 -15.99 -3.00
CA LEU A 116 10.60 -16.05 -4.23
C LEU A 116 11.65 -14.94 -4.13
#